data_AF-A0A9X0W530-F1
#
_entry.id   AF-A0A9X0W530-F1
#
_cell.length_a   1.000
_cell.length_b   1.000
_cell.length_c   1.000
_cell.angle_alpha   90.00
_cell.angle_beta   90.00
_cell.angle_gamma   90.00
#
_symmetry.space_group_name_H-M   'P 1'
#
loop_
_entity.id
_entity.type
_entity.pdbx_description
1 polymer ?
#
loop_
_entity_poly.entity_id
_entity_poly.type
_entity_poly.pdbx_seq_one_letter_code
_entity_poly.pdbx_strand_id
1 'polypeptide(L)'
;MEISVMRFRSLTLTASLLCGGTLALAGDEPADSAPAASDLTEGRLVYGQYMATAGDCLACHTRPDGKPFEGGLPIDTPFGTIYTPNITPSKGYGIGSFSDKDFLHALQDGISPSGLPYYPALPYPSYTKVSDDDLLAIKDYLMSLEPSNYEPPETDLRWPFSMRDLLFGWQELYLDKGRFEPDPSRSDEWNRGAYLVEGLGHCGSCHTPRNMAGATEPSKAMTGAIVDGWYAPNLTSDLSEGVGRWSVDELATFLQTGMAPAALDASEPDPGDAPATEALGPMAEVVHDSLSKLALSDLRAMAVYLKDLPPKTEPTHRPKVPEVLTQEAYEKGRSIYVKNCSACHQDHGQGLKPYFPALRDNPVVNEALPNDVIKTLLLGAPSDPSEAFSPHVVMPSFGSVLTDAQIATVASYIRANWGNDAPPVTEKEVKALRK
;
A
#
# COMPACT_ATOMS: atom_id res chain seq x y z
N MET A 1 45.42 -5.33 -1.12
CA MET A 1 45.79 -3.91 -0.94
C MET A 1 46.30 -3.43 -2.29
N GLU A 2 45.40 -3.10 -3.20
CA GLU A 2 45.73 -2.50 -4.49
C GLU A 2 44.77 -1.32 -4.69
N ILE A 3 45.36 -0.15 -4.80
CA ILE A 3 44.71 1.15 -4.92
C ILE A 3 44.52 1.38 -6.42
N SER A 4 43.27 1.34 -6.90
CA SER A 4 42.97 1.65 -8.29
C SER A 4 42.81 3.15 -8.45
N VAL A 5 43.69 3.73 -9.28
CA VAL A 5 43.89 5.16 -9.48
C VAL A 5 42.83 5.74 -10.42
N MET A 6 42.10 6.72 -9.91
CA MET A 6 41.13 7.55 -10.61
C MET A 6 41.83 8.39 -11.69
N ARG A 7 41.47 8.22 -12.98
CA ARG A 7 41.99 9.07 -14.07
C ARG A 7 41.12 10.31 -14.24
N PHE A 8 41.66 11.47 -13.83
CA PHE A 8 41.19 12.79 -14.24
C PHE A 8 41.42 12.99 -15.74
N ARG A 9 40.36 13.34 -16.50
CA ARG A 9 40.49 13.88 -17.85
C ARG A 9 40.50 15.40 -17.78
N SER A 10 41.64 15.99 -18.13
CA SER A 10 41.87 17.43 -18.18
C SER A 10 41.08 18.10 -19.31
N LEU A 11 40.51 19.26 -18.98
CA LEU A 11 39.99 20.29 -19.87
C LEU A 11 41.10 20.76 -20.85
N THR A 12 40.79 20.82 -22.14
CA THR A 12 41.52 21.64 -23.10
C THR A 12 40.56 22.65 -23.71
N LEU A 13 40.81 23.92 -23.40
CA LEU A 13 40.08 25.08 -23.90
C LEU A 13 40.76 25.53 -25.21
N THR A 14 40.09 25.38 -26.35
CA THR A 14 40.51 26.01 -27.61
C THR A 14 39.43 26.98 -28.06
N ALA A 15 39.76 28.27 -27.94
CA ALA A 15 38.97 29.38 -28.46
C ALA A 15 39.25 29.56 -29.95
N SER A 16 38.20 29.48 -30.77
CA SER A 16 38.22 29.96 -32.16
C SER A 16 36.99 30.82 -32.39
N LEU A 17 37.24 32.14 -32.49
CA LEU A 17 36.30 33.12 -33.03
C LEU A 17 36.12 32.88 -34.54
N LEU A 18 34.87 32.71 -34.98
CA LEU A 18 34.45 33.16 -36.31
C LEU A 18 32.99 33.62 -36.24
N CYS A 19 32.81 34.93 -36.44
CA CYS A 19 31.54 35.56 -36.77
C CYS A 19 31.05 35.11 -38.15
N GLY A 20 29.77 34.76 -38.23
CA GLY A 20 29.03 34.59 -39.48
C GLY A 20 27.59 34.22 -39.16
N GLY A 21 26.68 35.19 -39.23
CA GLY A 21 25.35 35.09 -38.65
C GLY A 21 24.32 34.32 -39.46
N THR A 22 23.30 33.87 -38.75
CA THR A 22 21.88 33.87 -39.15
C THR A 22 21.07 33.98 -37.87
N LEU A 23 20.28 35.05 -37.76
CA LEU A 23 19.33 35.25 -36.67
C LEU A 23 18.14 34.31 -36.94
N ALA A 24 18.22 33.07 -36.43
CA ALA A 24 17.07 32.18 -36.40
C ALA A 24 16.19 32.62 -35.23
N LEU A 25 15.04 33.21 -35.55
CA LEU A 25 13.95 33.38 -34.60
C LEU A 25 13.59 32.00 -34.07
N ALA A 26 13.86 31.75 -32.79
CA ALA A 26 13.29 30.63 -32.08
C ALA A 26 11.77 30.82 -32.17
N GLY A 27 11.11 29.99 -32.97
CA GLY A 27 9.66 29.85 -32.91
C GLY A 27 9.31 29.31 -31.54
N ASP A 28 8.36 29.94 -30.87
CA ASP A 28 7.57 29.30 -29.83
C ASP A 28 7.09 27.96 -30.37
N GLU A 29 7.63 26.86 -29.85
CA GLU A 29 6.94 25.59 -29.98
C GLU A 29 5.63 25.72 -29.18
N PRO A 30 4.47 25.47 -29.81
CA PRO A 30 3.22 25.53 -29.06
C PRO A 30 3.31 24.49 -27.95
N ALA A 31 3.12 24.94 -26.71
CA ALA A 31 2.90 24.03 -25.60
C ALA A 31 1.79 23.06 -26.02
N ASP A 32 2.08 21.75 -26.04
CA ASP A 32 1.09 20.71 -26.29
C ASP A 32 -0.05 20.90 -25.30
N SER A 33 -1.12 21.55 -25.77
CA SER A 33 -2.34 21.72 -25.02
C SER A 33 -3.01 20.36 -24.98
N ALA A 34 -3.19 19.82 -23.78
CA ALA A 34 -3.99 18.61 -23.57
C ALA A 34 -5.31 18.74 -24.35
N PRO A 35 -5.75 17.69 -25.08
CA PRO A 35 -6.98 17.72 -25.85
C PRO A 35 -8.14 18.18 -24.97
N ALA A 36 -9.03 19.01 -25.50
CA ALA A 36 -10.23 19.38 -24.77
C ALA A 36 -11.00 18.11 -24.40
N ALA A 37 -11.62 18.05 -23.22
CA ALA A 37 -12.38 16.87 -22.77
C ALA A 37 -13.47 16.42 -23.77
N SER A 38 -13.89 17.31 -24.69
CA SER A 38 -14.81 17.01 -25.80
C SER A 38 -14.22 16.17 -26.94
N ASP A 39 -12.88 16.09 -27.05
CA ASP A 39 -12.17 15.44 -28.16
C ASP A 39 -11.68 14.02 -27.77
N LEU A 40 -11.78 13.66 -26.49
CA LEU A 40 -11.42 12.35 -25.97
C LEU A 40 -12.53 11.33 -26.24
N THR A 41 -12.16 10.12 -26.63
CA THR A 41 -13.12 9.03 -26.78
C THR A 41 -13.60 8.57 -25.40
N GLU A 42 -14.87 8.21 -25.28
CA GLU A 42 -15.43 7.63 -24.05
C GLU A 42 -14.61 6.42 -23.56
N GLY A 43 -14.12 5.59 -24.50
CA GLY A 43 -13.26 4.45 -24.18
C GLY A 43 -11.94 4.84 -23.53
N ARG A 44 -11.31 5.96 -23.92
CA ARG A 44 -10.07 6.44 -23.31
C ARG A 44 -10.31 6.94 -21.88
N LEU A 45 -11.41 7.64 -21.63
CA LEU A 45 -11.78 8.11 -20.29
C LEU A 45 -12.10 6.94 -19.35
N VAL A 46 -12.84 5.94 -19.83
CA VAL A 46 -13.14 4.71 -19.07
C VAL A 46 -11.85 3.95 -18.75
N TYR A 47 -10.94 3.84 -19.71
CA TYR A 47 -9.63 3.22 -19.50
C TYR A 47 -8.78 4.01 -18.49
N GLY A 48 -8.74 5.33 -18.61
CA GLY A 48 -8.06 6.22 -17.66
C GLY A 48 -8.61 6.10 -16.24
N GLN A 49 -9.94 6.03 -16.09
CA GLN A 49 -10.60 5.78 -14.81
C GLN A 49 -10.20 4.42 -14.23
N TYR A 50 -10.17 3.38 -15.06
CA TYR A 50 -9.76 2.04 -14.65
C TYR A 50 -8.31 2.04 -14.14
N MET A 51 -7.39 2.69 -14.85
CA MET A 51 -5.99 2.79 -14.44
C MET A 51 -5.80 3.67 -13.20
N ALA A 52 -6.56 4.76 -13.06
CA ALA A 52 -6.56 5.58 -11.84
C ALA A 52 -7.07 4.80 -10.62
N THR A 53 -8.04 3.91 -10.84
CA THR A 53 -8.55 2.97 -9.82
C THR A 53 -7.48 1.93 -9.49
N ALA A 54 -6.81 1.33 -10.48
CA ALA A 54 -5.73 0.37 -10.26
C ALA A 54 -4.51 0.95 -9.52
N GLY A 55 -4.26 2.26 -9.68
CA GLY A 55 -3.24 3.00 -8.95
C GLY A 55 -3.71 3.62 -7.63
N ASP A 56 -4.90 3.23 -7.15
CA ASP A 56 -5.51 3.67 -5.90
C ASP A 56 -5.50 5.20 -5.69
N CYS A 57 -5.62 5.96 -6.80
CA CYS A 57 -5.47 7.41 -6.78
C CYS A 57 -6.54 8.08 -5.91
N LEU A 58 -7.75 7.51 -5.89
CA LEU A 58 -8.88 8.06 -5.15
C LEU A 58 -8.67 7.99 -3.64
N ALA A 59 -8.18 6.86 -3.12
CA ALA A 59 -8.00 6.64 -1.68
C ALA A 59 -7.02 7.66 -1.10
N CYS A 60 -5.89 7.90 -1.77
CA CYS A 60 -4.90 8.88 -1.33
C CYS A 60 -5.36 10.33 -1.55
N HIS A 61 -5.96 10.63 -2.69
CA HIS A 61 -6.30 12.01 -3.06
C HIS A 61 -7.71 12.45 -2.64
N THR A 62 -8.29 11.81 -1.63
CA THR A 62 -9.59 12.22 -1.07
C THR A 62 -9.52 12.24 0.44
N ARG A 63 -9.69 13.41 1.06
CA ARG A 63 -9.79 13.53 2.52
C ARG A 63 -11.17 13.06 3.01
N PRO A 64 -11.33 12.72 4.31
CA PRO A 64 -12.63 12.52 4.92
C PRO A 64 -13.56 13.72 4.64
N ASP A 65 -14.80 13.42 4.23
CA ASP A 65 -15.82 14.41 3.82
C ASP A 65 -15.44 15.32 2.62
N GLY A 66 -14.32 15.05 1.94
CA GLY A 66 -13.88 15.77 0.75
C GLY A 66 -14.58 15.31 -0.52
N LYS A 67 -14.49 16.10 -1.59
CA LYS A 67 -14.87 15.58 -2.91
C LYS A 67 -13.74 14.70 -3.47
N PRO A 68 -14.07 13.75 -4.36
CA PRO A 68 -13.06 12.93 -5.04
C PRO A 68 -11.89 13.75 -5.59
N PHE A 69 -10.67 13.29 -5.34
CA PHE A 69 -9.42 13.85 -5.89
C PHE A 69 -9.02 15.26 -5.43
N GLU A 70 -9.73 15.86 -4.46
CA GLU A 70 -9.40 17.18 -3.91
C GLU A 70 -8.16 17.19 -3.00
N GLY A 71 -7.62 16.03 -2.64
CA GLY A 71 -6.51 15.89 -1.71
C GLY A 71 -6.85 16.28 -0.28
N GLY A 72 -5.81 16.53 0.50
CA GLY A 72 -5.88 16.91 1.91
C GLY A 72 -5.92 15.72 2.88
N LEU A 73 -5.69 14.49 2.41
CA LEU A 73 -5.55 13.34 3.30
C LEU A 73 -4.21 13.43 4.04
N PRO A 74 -4.19 13.38 5.38
CA PRO A 74 -2.94 13.30 6.14
C PRO A 74 -2.36 11.88 6.07
N ILE A 75 -1.07 11.80 5.76
CA ILE A 75 -0.27 10.58 5.80
C ILE A 75 0.79 10.76 6.88
N ASP A 76 0.61 10.07 7.99
CA ASP A 76 1.56 10.13 9.10
C ASP A 76 2.80 9.29 8.80
N THR A 77 3.97 9.92 8.93
CA THR A 77 5.25 9.27 8.71
C THR A 77 6.15 9.43 9.95
N PRO A 78 7.19 8.60 10.09
CA PRO A 78 8.22 8.81 11.10
C PRO A 78 8.93 10.17 11.03
N PHE A 79 8.75 10.92 9.94
CA PHE A 79 9.38 12.21 9.66
C PHE A 79 8.44 13.41 9.88
N GLY A 80 7.13 13.18 10.04
CA GLY A 80 6.09 14.21 10.10
C GLY A 80 4.88 13.82 9.24
N THR A 81 3.97 14.75 9.00
CA THR A 81 2.73 14.49 8.26
C THR A 81 2.83 15.04 6.84
N ILE A 82 2.55 14.19 5.85
CA ILE A 82 2.46 14.58 4.43
C ILE A 82 0.98 14.73 4.10
N TYR A 83 0.61 15.80 3.41
CA TYR A 83 -0.76 15.98 2.93
C TYR A 83 -0.83 15.73 1.42
N THR A 84 -1.80 14.94 0.98
CA THR A 84 -1.96 14.63 -0.44
C THR A 84 -2.44 15.87 -1.22
N PRO A 85 -1.89 16.13 -2.42
CA PRO A 85 -2.28 17.30 -3.20
C PRO A 85 -3.65 17.10 -3.87
N ASN A 86 -4.27 18.21 -4.25
CA ASN A 86 -5.45 18.22 -5.13
C ASN A 86 -4.97 17.85 -6.55
N ILE A 87 -5.60 16.84 -7.16
CA ILE A 87 -5.28 16.39 -8.53
C ILE A 87 -6.44 16.56 -9.49
N THR A 88 -7.41 17.41 -9.15
CA THR A 88 -8.50 17.82 -10.05
C THR A 88 -7.98 18.78 -11.15
N PRO A 89 -8.81 19.11 -12.17
CA PRO A 89 -8.43 20.03 -13.26
C PRO A 89 -8.29 21.50 -12.85
N SER A 90 -8.35 21.79 -11.56
CA SER A 90 -8.15 23.15 -11.05
C SER A 90 -6.79 23.70 -11.46
N LYS A 91 -6.77 24.90 -12.03
CA LYS A 91 -5.53 25.59 -12.42
C LYS A 91 -4.81 26.25 -11.25
N GLY A 92 -5.53 26.50 -10.15
CA GLY A 92 -4.99 27.17 -8.97
C GLY A 92 -4.36 26.19 -7.98
N TYR A 93 -5.08 25.13 -7.64
CA TYR A 93 -4.66 24.16 -6.61
C TYR A 93 -4.52 22.72 -7.12
N GLY A 94 -5.04 22.43 -8.33
CA GLY A 94 -4.99 21.12 -8.94
C GLY A 94 -3.87 20.98 -10.00
N ILE A 95 -4.01 19.97 -10.86
CA ILE A 95 -3.08 19.68 -11.96
C ILE A 95 -3.49 20.35 -13.28
N GLY A 96 -4.45 21.28 -13.27
CA GLY A 96 -5.04 21.86 -14.49
C GLY A 96 -4.09 22.66 -15.38
N SER A 97 -2.89 22.95 -14.89
CA SER A 97 -1.82 23.65 -15.62
C SER A 97 -0.66 22.73 -16.02
N PHE A 98 -0.72 21.42 -15.71
CA PHE A 98 0.35 20.48 -16.01
C PHE A 98 0.34 20.13 -17.51
N SER A 99 1.48 20.26 -18.18
CA SER A 99 1.68 19.65 -19.49
C SER A 99 1.72 18.12 -19.38
N ASP A 100 1.66 17.40 -20.51
CA ASP A 100 1.80 15.93 -20.51
C ASP A 100 3.16 15.52 -19.95
N LYS A 101 4.19 16.27 -20.34
CA LYS A 101 5.55 16.11 -19.83
C LYS A 101 5.64 16.32 -18.32
N ASP A 102 4.99 17.36 -17.78
CA ASP A 102 4.99 17.62 -16.33
C ASP A 102 4.33 16.48 -15.56
N PHE A 103 3.22 15.94 -16.08
CA PHE A 103 2.53 14.82 -15.46
C PHE A 103 3.37 13.54 -15.49
N LEU A 104 4.01 13.23 -16.63
CA LEU A 104 4.92 12.09 -16.76
C LEU A 104 6.13 12.23 -15.82
N HIS A 105 6.78 13.41 -15.79
CA HIS A 105 7.90 13.66 -14.86
C HIS A 105 7.47 13.56 -13.39
N ALA A 106 6.27 14.02 -13.04
CA ALA A 106 5.77 13.92 -11.66
C ALA A 106 5.65 12.45 -11.22
N LEU A 107 5.07 11.60 -12.07
CA LEU A 107 4.81 10.20 -11.72
C LEU A 107 6.01 9.28 -11.97
N GLN A 108 6.86 9.55 -12.95
CA GLN A 108 7.95 8.62 -13.30
C GLN A 108 9.30 9.05 -12.72
N ASP A 109 9.54 10.36 -12.66
CA ASP A 109 10.79 10.92 -12.13
C ASP A 109 10.64 11.43 -10.70
N GLY A 110 9.41 11.60 -10.22
CA GLY A 110 9.15 12.22 -8.93
C GLY A 110 9.54 13.70 -8.92
N ILE A 111 9.40 14.42 -10.03
CA ILE A 111 9.80 15.84 -10.16
C ILE A 111 8.56 16.71 -10.42
N SER A 112 8.38 17.77 -9.63
CA SER A 112 7.29 18.75 -9.83
C SER A 112 7.52 19.63 -11.05
N PRO A 113 6.47 20.31 -11.56
CA PRO A 113 6.64 21.29 -12.66
C PRO A 113 7.64 22.42 -12.34
N SER A 114 7.82 22.74 -11.06
CA SER A 114 8.82 23.70 -10.59
C SER A 114 10.26 23.14 -10.53
N GLY A 115 10.45 21.87 -10.86
CA GLY A 115 11.75 21.18 -10.86
C GLY A 115 12.16 20.60 -9.51
N LEU A 116 11.31 20.63 -8.48
CA LEU A 116 11.64 20.08 -7.16
C LEU A 116 11.17 18.62 -7.01
N PRO A 117 11.94 17.76 -6.35
CA PRO A 117 11.54 16.38 -6.12
C PRO A 117 10.31 16.28 -5.20
N TYR A 118 9.40 15.37 -5.51
CA TYR A 118 8.31 14.95 -4.63
C TYR A 118 8.83 14.00 -3.56
N TYR A 119 8.20 14.05 -2.38
CA TYR A 119 8.45 13.03 -1.35
C TYR A 119 8.00 11.66 -1.88
N PRO A 120 8.75 10.57 -1.60
CA PRO A 120 8.45 9.22 -2.08
C PRO A 120 7.20 8.58 -1.43
N ALA A 121 6.39 9.39 -0.72
CA ALA A 121 5.01 9.06 -0.42
C ALA A 121 4.16 9.04 -1.69
N LEU A 122 4.49 9.87 -2.69
CA LEU A 122 4.05 9.64 -4.06
C LEU A 122 4.82 8.41 -4.59
N PRO A 123 4.16 7.32 -5.02
CA PRO A 123 4.81 6.06 -5.42
C PRO A 123 5.58 6.12 -6.76
N TYR A 124 6.25 7.23 -7.08
CA TYR A 124 7.04 7.36 -8.30
C TYR A 124 8.12 6.29 -8.51
N PRO A 125 8.74 5.69 -7.46
CA PRO A 125 9.64 4.55 -7.65
C PRO A 125 8.96 3.31 -8.25
N SER A 126 7.64 3.19 -8.12
CA SER A 126 6.83 2.16 -8.77
C SER A 126 6.26 2.66 -10.09
N TYR A 127 5.71 3.88 -10.13
CA TYR A 127 5.08 4.43 -11.33
C TYR A 127 6.04 4.66 -12.49
N THR A 128 7.36 4.72 -12.26
CA THR A 128 8.35 4.69 -13.35
C THR A 128 8.19 3.48 -14.27
N LYS A 129 7.62 2.36 -13.78
CA LYS A 129 7.37 1.13 -14.55
C LYS A 129 6.18 1.25 -15.50
N VAL A 130 5.29 2.21 -15.26
CA VAL A 130 4.02 2.39 -15.98
C VAL A 130 4.28 3.09 -17.31
N SER A 131 3.59 2.62 -18.36
CA SER A 131 3.72 3.17 -19.72
C SER A 131 3.22 4.62 -19.78
N ASP A 132 3.79 5.41 -20.69
CA ASP A 132 3.40 6.81 -20.86
C ASP A 132 1.93 6.94 -21.28
N ASP A 133 1.44 6.04 -22.15
CA ASP A 133 0.04 6.06 -22.58
C ASP A 133 -0.95 5.78 -21.45
N ASP A 134 -0.62 4.83 -20.55
CA ASP A 134 -1.48 4.54 -19.39
C ASP A 134 -1.51 5.72 -18.42
N LEU A 135 -0.36 6.37 -18.17
CA LEU A 135 -0.32 7.58 -17.34
C LEU A 135 -1.07 8.74 -17.97
N LEU A 136 -0.95 8.93 -19.29
CA LEU A 136 -1.70 9.98 -19.99
C LEU A 136 -3.19 9.67 -20.06
N ALA A 137 -3.60 8.40 -20.10
CA ALA A 137 -5.01 8.02 -19.97
C ALA A 137 -5.55 8.40 -18.57
N ILE A 138 -4.78 8.15 -17.51
CA ILE A 138 -5.11 8.62 -16.14
C ILE A 138 -5.26 10.14 -16.14
N LYS A 139 -4.29 10.87 -16.72
CA LYS A 139 -4.35 12.34 -16.80
C LYS A 139 -5.62 12.80 -17.51
N ASP A 140 -5.93 12.21 -18.66
CA ASP A 140 -7.11 12.55 -19.46
C ASP A 140 -8.41 12.32 -18.68
N TYR A 141 -8.50 11.22 -17.94
CA TYR A 141 -9.61 10.99 -17.01
C TYR A 141 -9.68 12.08 -15.93
N LEU A 142 -8.59 12.36 -15.23
CA LEU A 142 -8.55 13.40 -14.19
C LEU A 142 -8.96 14.77 -14.75
N MET A 143 -8.46 15.12 -15.95
CA MET A 143 -8.76 16.37 -16.67
C MET A 143 -10.24 16.49 -17.12
N SER A 144 -10.98 15.37 -17.15
CA SER A 144 -12.42 15.35 -17.46
C SER A 144 -13.32 15.65 -16.25
N LEU A 145 -12.77 15.64 -15.03
CA LEU A 145 -13.53 15.80 -13.78
C LEU A 145 -13.91 17.27 -13.51
N GLU A 146 -14.81 17.48 -12.55
CA GLU A 146 -15.09 18.83 -12.05
C GLU A 146 -13.86 19.40 -11.33
N PRO A 147 -13.44 20.65 -11.63
CA PRO A 147 -12.32 21.28 -10.92
C PRO A 147 -12.72 21.63 -9.49
N SER A 148 -11.81 21.40 -8.55
CA SER A 148 -11.95 21.85 -7.17
C SER A 148 -10.98 22.97 -6.82
N ASN A 149 -11.49 24.02 -6.19
CA ASN A 149 -10.68 25.11 -5.65
C ASN A 149 -10.27 24.88 -4.19
N TYR A 150 -10.35 23.64 -3.69
CA TYR A 150 -9.80 23.31 -2.39
C TYR A 150 -8.26 23.35 -2.41
N GLU A 151 -7.68 24.04 -1.44
CA GLU A 151 -6.26 24.11 -1.17
C GLU A 151 -5.92 23.13 -0.03
N PRO A 152 -5.20 22.03 -0.30
CA PRO A 152 -4.74 21.13 0.75
C PRO A 152 -3.78 21.82 1.72
N PRO A 153 -3.75 21.40 3.00
CA PRO A 153 -2.74 21.86 3.94
C PRO A 153 -1.32 21.60 3.43
N GLU A 154 -0.37 22.45 3.82
CA GLU A 154 1.04 22.21 3.52
C GLU A 154 1.56 21.01 4.29
N THR A 155 2.44 20.23 3.64
CA THR A 155 3.16 19.10 4.26
C THR A 155 4.03 19.58 5.42
N ASP A 156 3.80 19.01 6.61
CA ASP A 156 4.49 19.36 7.86
C ASP A 156 5.51 18.27 8.23
N LEU A 157 6.72 18.41 7.67
CA LEU A 157 7.84 17.53 7.98
C LEU A 157 8.84 18.21 8.91
N ARG A 158 9.41 17.41 9.82
CA ARG A 158 10.45 17.88 10.73
C ARG A 158 11.73 18.17 9.96
N TRP A 159 12.42 19.24 10.30
CA TRP A 159 13.76 19.49 9.81
C TRP A 159 14.70 18.31 10.18
N PRO A 160 15.58 17.82 9.28
CA PRO A 160 15.88 18.34 7.94
C PRO A 160 14.98 17.80 6.81
N PHE A 161 14.03 16.91 7.09
CA PHE A 161 13.19 16.24 6.08
C PHE A 161 12.26 17.17 5.32
N SER A 162 11.96 18.37 5.85
CA SER A 162 11.22 19.42 5.12
C SER A 162 11.99 20.08 3.97
N MET A 163 13.31 19.88 3.87
CA MET A 163 14.13 20.45 2.80
C MET A 163 14.05 19.58 1.55
N ARG A 164 13.14 19.91 0.63
CA ARG A 164 12.89 19.13 -0.60
C ARG A 164 14.15 18.86 -1.43
N ASP A 165 15.09 19.79 -1.50
CA ASP A 165 16.32 19.61 -2.30
C ASP A 165 17.17 18.41 -1.86
N LEU A 166 17.09 17.99 -0.59
CA LEU A 166 17.80 16.80 -0.12
C LEU A 166 17.33 15.52 -0.84
N LEU A 167 16.11 15.50 -1.36
CA LEU A 167 15.56 14.34 -2.06
C LEU A 167 16.23 14.09 -3.41
N PHE A 168 16.94 15.04 -4.01
CA PHE A 168 17.76 14.74 -5.20
C PHE A 168 18.84 13.70 -4.88
N GLY A 169 19.50 13.84 -3.72
CA GLY A 169 20.47 12.85 -3.25
C GLY A 169 19.80 11.53 -2.87
N TRP A 170 18.58 11.57 -2.34
CA TRP A 170 17.79 10.37 -2.06
C TRP A 170 17.43 9.62 -3.34
N GLN A 171 16.95 10.32 -4.38
CA GLN A 171 16.59 9.74 -5.67
C GLN A 171 17.81 9.09 -6.33
N GLU A 172 18.97 9.74 -6.34
CA GLU A 172 20.21 9.18 -6.88
C GLU A 172 20.61 7.85 -6.21
N LEU A 173 20.31 7.69 -4.92
CA LEU A 173 20.66 6.49 -4.16
C LEU A 173 19.62 5.37 -4.26
N TYR A 174 18.33 5.72 -4.41
CA TYR A 174 17.23 4.79 -4.16
C TYR A 174 16.19 4.67 -5.29
N LEU A 175 16.21 5.56 -6.29
CA LEU A 175 15.28 5.49 -7.42
C LEU A 175 15.88 4.66 -8.56
N ASP A 176 15.35 3.46 -8.76
CA ASP A 176 15.63 2.65 -9.95
C ASP A 176 14.66 3.01 -11.08
N LYS A 177 15.09 3.91 -11.97
CA LYS A 177 14.27 4.36 -13.10
C LYS A 177 14.23 3.33 -14.22
N GLY A 178 13.04 3.10 -14.76
CA GLY A 178 12.85 2.32 -15.98
C GLY A 178 11.42 1.87 -16.15
N ARG A 179 10.98 1.74 -17.40
CA ARG A 179 9.67 1.16 -17.74
C ARG A 179 9.69 -0.34 -17.47
N PHE A 180 8.50 -0.91 -17.26
CA PHE A 180 8.34 -2.34 -17.26
C PHE A 180 8.67 -2.91 -18.64
N GLU A 181 9.50 -3.94 -18.68
CA GLU A 181 9.81 -4.69 -19.89
C GLU A 181 9.28 -6.12 -19.71
N PRO A 182 8.32 -6.57 -20.53
CA PRO A 182 7.80 -7.94 -20.44
C PRO A 182 8.91 -8.97 -20.61
N ASP A 183 8.95 -9.96 -19.71
CA ASP A 183 9.86 -11.09 -19.83
C ASP A 183 9.31 -12.09 -20.87
N PRO A 184 10.01 -12.31 -22.00
CA PRO A 184 9.54 -13.20 -23.07
C PRO A 184 9.53 -14.68 -22.68
N SER A 185 10.15 -15.05 -21.56
CA SER A 185 10.10 -16.42 -21.02
C SER A 185 8.86 -16.69 -20.16
N ARG A 186 8.07 -15.66 -19.86
CA ARG A 186 6.88 -15.71 -19.02
C ARG A 186 5.62 -15.59 -19.85
N SER A 187 4.48 -15.99 -19.28
CA SER A 187 3.19 -15.80 -19.93
C SER A 187 2.75 -14.33 -19.93
N ASP A 188 1.86 -13.97 -20.85
CA ASP A 188 1.25 -12.63 -20.89
C ASP A 188 0.49 -12.32 -19.59
N GLU A 189 -0.18 -13.32 -19.00
CA GLU A 189 -0.86 -13.20 -17.70
C GLU A 189 0.13 -12.86 -16.58
N TRP A 190 1.30 -13.51 -16.55
CA TRP A 190 2.32 -13.20 -15.55
C TRP A 190 2.91 -11.80 -15.75
N ASN A 191 3.21 -11.42 -16.99
CA ASN A 191 3.73 -10.09 -17.31
C ASN A 191 2.72 -8.98 -16.97
N ARG A 192 1.43 -9.22 -17.22
CA ARG A 192 0.35 -8.30 -16.81
C ARG A 192 0.29 -8.17 -15.28
N GLY A 193 0.43 -9.28 -14.56
CA GLY A 193 0.49 -9.28 -13.10
C GLY A 193 1.66 -8.48 -12.56
N ALA A 194 2.87 -8.73 -13.09
CA ALA A 194 4.09 -8.01 -12.72
C ALA A 194 3.94 -6.51 -12.96
N TYR A 195 3.43 -6.13 -14.14
CA TYR A 195 3.20 -4.73 -14.51
C TYR A 195 2.29 -4.00 -13.51
N LEU A 196 1.19 -4.65 -13.10
CA LEU A 196 0.24 -4.06 -12.18
C LEU A 196 0.77 -4.03 -10.73
N VAL A 197 1.40 -5.11 -10.26
CA VAL A 197 1.92 -5.22 -8.89
C VAL A 197 3.12 -4.31 -8.64
N GLU A 198 4.05 -4.23 -9.59
CA GLU A 198 5.26 -3.41 -9.48
C GLU A 198 5.04 -1.95 -9.87
N GLY A 199 4.07 -1.70 -10.76
CA GLY A 199 3.68 -0.37 -11.26
C GLY A 199 2.58 0.28 -10.42
N LEU A 200 1.39 0.40 -10.99
CA LEU A 200 0.29 1.18 -10.38
C LEU A 200 -0.17 0.63 -9.02
N GLY A 201 -0.27 -0.69 -8.85
CA GLY A 201 -0.65 -1.31 -7.59
C GLY A 201 0.42 -1.19 -6.50
N HIS A 202 1.66 -0.83 -6.87
CA HIS A 202 2.78 -0.47 -6.00
C HIS A 202 2.90 -1.33 -4.72
N CYS A 203 2.65 -2.64 -4.81
CA CYS A 203 2.43 -3.46 -3.61
C CYS A 203 3.68 -3.49 -2.71
N GLY A 204 4.86 -3.37 -3.34
CA GLY A 204 6.14 -3.27 -2.66
C GLY A 204 6.27 -2.05 -1.74
N SER A 205 5.49 -0.98 -1.95
CA SER A 205 5.50 0.20 -1.09
C SER A 205 5.03 -0.08 0.34
N CYS A 206 4.17 -1.09 0.52
CA CYS A 206 3.66 -1.50 1.82
C CYS A 206 4.27 -2.84 2.27
N HIS A 207 4.48 -3.78 1.35
CA HIS A 207 4.92 -5.13 1.67
C HIS A 207 6.44 -5.34 1.63
N THR A 208 7.24 -4.26 1.57
CA THR A 208 8.70 -4.32 1.64
C THR A 208 9.23 -3.48 2.79
N PRO A 209 10.12 -4.00 3.64
CA PRO A 209 10.75 -3.22 4.70
C PRO A 209 11.44 -1.97 4.16
N ARG A 210 11.44 -0.90 4.96
CA ARG A 210 12.11 0.35 4.63
C ARG A 210 13.34 0.54 5.53
N ASN A 211 14.41 1.08 4.94
CA ASN A 211 15.60 1.48 5.68
C ASN A 211 15.36 2.80 6.46
N MET A 212 16.36 3.25 7.22
CA MET A 212 16.25 4.47 8.03
C MET A 212 16.02 5.76 7.22
N ALA A 213 16.31 5.75 5.91
CA ALA A 213 16.04 6.86 5.00
C ALA A 213 14.65 6.77 4.35
N GLY A 214 13.81 5.81 4.76
CA GLY A 214 12.46 5.61 4.24
C GLY A 214 12.38 4.93 2.86
N ALA A 215 13.51 4.53 2.27
CA ALA A 215 13.53 3.78 1.02
C ALA A 215 13.26 2.29 1.26
N THR A 216 12.53 1.64 0.35
CA THR A 216 12.33 0.18 0.39
C THR A 216 13.67 -0.54 0.26
N GLU A 217 13.79 -1.71 0.87
CA GLU A 217 14.98 -2.56 0.83
C GLU A 217 14.83 -3.64 -0.26
N PRO A 218 15.45 -3.53 -1.46
CA PRO A 218 15.17 -4.44 -2.58
C PRO A 218 15.52 -5.90 -2.28
N SER A 219 16.54 -6.16 -1.46
CA SER A 219 16.89 -7.52 -1.04
C SER A 219 15.74 -8.21 -0.29
N LYS A 220 14.93 -7.43 0.44
CA LYS A 220 13.78 -7.88 1.23
C LYS A 220 12.44 -7.57 0.54
N ALA A 221 12.44 -7.39 -0.78
CA ALA A 221 11.23 -7.11 -1.53
C ALA A 221 10.13 -8.14 -1.20
N MET A 222 8.94 -7.63 -0.89
CA MET A 222 7.72 -8.40 -0.62
C MET A 222 7.74 -9.29 0.63
N THR A 223 8.71 -9.13 1.55
CA THR A 223 8.79 -9.96 2.78
C THR A 223 7.89 -9.48 3.93
N GLY A 224 7.07 -8.46 3.71
CA GLY A 224 6.21 -7.83 4.71
C GLY A 224 6.89 -6.70 5.48
N ALA A 225 6.09 -5.78 6.02
CA ALA A 225 6.57 -4.62 6.78
C ALA A 225 5.47 -4.02 7.68
N ILE A 226 5.85 -3.14 8.60
CA ILE A 226 4.88 -2.33 9.35
C ILE A 226 4.59 -1.04 8.58
N VAL A 227 3.31 -0.78 8.33
CA VAL A 227 2.79 0.44 7.67
C VAL A 227 1.69 1.02 8.55
N ASP A 228 1.86 2.27 8.97
CA ASP A 228 0.92 2.92 9.93
C ASP A 228 0.67 2.06 11.19
N GLY A 229 1.64 1.29 11.65
CA GLY A 229 1.45 0.38 12.78
C GLY A 229 0.61 -0.87 12.51
N TRP A 230 0.06 -1.05 11.31
CA TRP A 230 -0.48 -2.31 10.80
C TRP A 230 0.64 -3.16 10.19
N TYR A 231 0.49 -4.47 10.18
CA TYR A 231 1.41 -5.39 9.53
C TYR A 231 0.94 -5.74 8.12
N ALA A 232 1.71 -5.32 7.12
CA ALA A 232 1.55 -5.78 5.76
C ALA A 232 2.29 -7.13 5.62
N PRO A 233 1.60 -8.26 5.37
CA PRO A 233 2.20 -9.58 5.40
C PRO A 233 3.19 -9.84 4.26
N ASN A 234 3.94 -10.94 4.35
CA ASN A 234 4.82 -11.39 3.28
C ASN A 234 3.98 -11.85 2.07
N LEU A 235 4.30 -11.36 0.87
CA LEU A 235 3.59 -11.70 -0.37
C LEU A 235 4.35 -12.71 -1.24
N THR A 236 5.50 -13.22 -0.80
CA THR A 236 6.26 -14.24 -1.53
C THR A 236 5.55 -15.59 -1.48
N SER A 237 5.99 -16.55 -2.31
CA SER A 237 5.48 -17.93 -2.30
C SER A 237 5.91 -18.76 -1.07
N ASP A 238 6.43 -18.12 -0.01
CA ASP A 238 6.75 -18.80 1.23
C ASP A 238 5.51 -19.51 1.81
N LEU A 239 5.68 -20.75 2.25
CA LEU A 239 4.59 -21.57 2.77
C LEU A 239 4.23 -21.23 4.21
N SER A 240 5.11 -20.58 4.97
CA SER A 240 4.88 -20.30 6.38
C SER A 240 4.30 -18.92 6.63
N GLU A 241 4.87 -17.91 6.00
CA GLU A 241 4.58 -16.49 6.23
C GLU A 241 4.01 -15.81 4.99
N GLY A 242 4.18 -16.42 3.80
CA GLY A 242 3.77 -15.88 2.52
C GLY A 242 2.44 -16.44 1.96
N VAL A 243 2.14 -16.11 0.70
CA VAL A 243 0.97 -16.59 -0.05
C VAL A 243 1.16 -18.00 -0.63
N GLY A 244 2.21 -18.72 -0.19
CA GLY A 244 2.60 -20.01 -0.74
C GLY A 244 1.50 -21.08 -0.65
N ARG A 245 0.65 -21.05 0.37
CA ARG A 245 -0.43 -22.03 0.56
C ARG A 245 -1.69 -21.74 -0.24
N TRP A 246 -1.88 -20.51 -0.70
CA TRP A 246 -3.09 -20.13 -1.42
C TRP A 246 -2.99 -20.56 -2.87
N SER A 247 -4.10 -20.98 -3.45
CA SER A 247 -4.23 -21.07 -4.91
C SER A 247 -4.28 -19.66 -5.53
N VAL A 248 -4.06 -19.59 -6.84
CA VAL A 248 -4.21 -18.35 -7.61
C VAL A 248 -5.63 -17.79 -7.47
N ASP A 249 -6.65 -18.65 -7.48
CA ASP A 249 -8.05 -18.23 -7.42
C ASP A 249 -8.45 -17.76 -6.02
N GLU A 250 -7.93 -18.38 -4.95
CA GLU A 250 -8.13 -17.90 -3.58
C GLU A 250 -7.48 -16.52 -3.39
N LEU A 251 -6.25 -16.32 -3.91
CA LEU A 251 -5.59 -15.02 -3.83
C LEU A 251 -6.30 -13.95 -4.67
N ALA A 252 -6.75 -14.27 -5.89
CA ALA A 252 -7.55 -13.36 -6.70
C ALA A 252 -8.88 -12.99 -6.00
N THR A 253 -9.52 -13.96 -5.33
CA THR A 253 -10.74 -13.73 -4.53
C THR A 253 -10.46 -12.80 -3.35
N PHE A 254 -9.35 -13.00 -2.64
CA PHE A 254 -8.94 -12.09 -1.55
C PHE A 254 -8.68 -10.68 -2.08
N LEU A 255 -7.96 -10.53 -3.19
CA LEU A 255 -7.73 -9.21 -3.79
C LEU A 255 -9.05 -8.55 -4.20
N GLN A 256 -10.03 -9.32 -4.66
CA GLN A 256 -11.34 -8.79 -5.07
C GLN A 256 -12.25 -8.40 -3.91
N THR A 257 -12.25 -9.19 -2.83
CA THR A 257 -13.29 -9.13 -1.79
C THR A 257 -12.76 -8.75 -0.41
N GLY A 258 -11.44 -8.77 -0.24
CA GLY A 258 -10.80 -8.67 1.06
C GLY A 258 -10.95 -9.93 1.90
N MET A 259 -11.60 -10.99 1.40
CA MET A 259 -11.82 -12.23 2.13
C MET A 259 -11.20 -13.39 1.36
N ALA A 260 -10.30 -14.13 1.99
CA ALA A 260 -9.81 -15.37 1.41
C ALA A 260 -10.72 -16.50 1.90
N PRO A 261 -11.27 -17.34 1.00
CA PRO A 261 -11.87 -18.57 1.44
C PRO A 261 -10.79 -19.35 2.20
N ALA A 262 -11.20 -19.95 3.31
CA ALA A 262 -10.33 -20.84 4.01
C ALA A 262 -9.94 -22.00 3.09
N ALA A 263 -8.66 -22.38 3.12
CA ALA A 263 -8.08 -23.36 2.22
C ALA A 263 -9.06 -24.50 1.94
N LEU A 264 -9.43 -24.67 0.67
CA LEU A 264 -10.32 -25.73 0.20
C LEU A 264 -9.61 -27.10 0.26
N ASP A 265 -9.15 -27.53 1.44
CA ASP A 265 -8.86 -28.95 1.63
C ASP A 265 -10.19 -29.69 1.76
N ALA A 266 -10.69 -30.21 0.64
CA ALA A 266 -11.90 -31.02 0.59
C ALA A 266 -11.79 -32.35 1.37
N SER A 267 -10.63 -32.67 1.95
CA SER A 267 -10.43 -33.80 2.87
C SER A 267 -10.66 -33.45 4.34
N GLU A 268 -10.76 -32.16 4.70
CA GLU A 268 -11.20 -31.74 6.02
C GLU A 268 -12.71 -32.02 6.16
N PRO A 269 -13.17 -32.65 7.25
CA PRO A 269 -14.55 -33.08 7.42
C PRO A 269 -15.57 -31.92 7.50
N ASP A 270 -15.10 -30.67 7.58
CA ASP A 270 -15.93 -29.48 7.52
C ASP A 270 -15.22 -28.32 6.77
N PRO A 271 -15.24 -28.32 5.42
CA PRO A 271 -14.70 -27.21 4.62
C PRO A 271 -15.47 -25.89 4.86
N GLY A 272 -16.62 -25.95 5.56
CA GLY A 272 -17.39 -24.80 6.01
C GLY A 272 -16.84 -24.13 7.28
N ASP A 273 -15.87 -24.73 7.98
CA ASP A 273 -15.33 -24.27 9.26
C ASP A 273 -13.91 -23.70 9.19
N ALA A 274 -13.21 -23.85 8.06
CA ALA A 274 -11.87 -23.34 7.95
C ALA A 274 -11.88 -21.78 8.07
N PRO A 275 -10.87 -21.17 8.73
CA PRO A 275 -10.86 -19.75 9.06
C PRO A 275 -10.60 -18.90 7.80
N ALA A 276 -11.56 -18.06 7.44
CA ALA A 276 -11.36 -17.03 6.43
C ALA A 276 -10.43 -15.96 7.01
N THR A 277 -9.41 -15.54 6.25
CA THR A 277 -8.67 -14.32 6.56
C THR A 277 -9.37 -13.14 5.89
N GLU A 278 -9.24 -11.96 6.49
CA GLU A 278 -9.88 -10.74 6.05
C GLU A 278 -8.84 -9.61 6.00
N ALA A 279 -8.97 -8.74 5.01
CA ALA A 279 -8.17 -7.53 4.90
C ALA A 279 -8.56 -6.56 6.03
N LEU A 280 -7.55 -6.01 6.70
CA LEU A 280 -7.71 -5.07 7.81
C LEU A 280 -6.93 -3.79 7.52
N GLY A 281 -7.35 -2.70 8.18
CA GLY A 281 -6.67 -1.41 8.09
C GLY A 281 -6.47 -0.94 6.64
N PRO A 282 -5.28 -0.43 6.28
CA PRO A 282 -5.00 0.07 4.93
C PRO A 282 -5.22 -0.95 3.81
N MET A 283 -5.06 -2.26 4.06
CA MET A 283 -5.32 -3.25 3.02
C MET A 283 -6.82 -3.36 2.71
N ALA A 284 -7.69 -3.17 3.71
CA ALA A 284 -9.13 -3.14 3.50
C ALA A 284 -9.52 -1.94 2.63
N GLU A 285 -8.94 -0.77 2.89
CA GLU A 285 -9.09 0.44 2.05
C GLU A 285 -8.68 0.17 0.60
N VAL A 286 -7.49 -0.40 0.38
CA VAL A 286 -7.00 -0.77 -0.96
C VAL A 286 -7.97 -1.72 -1.68
N VAL A 287 -8.53 -2.70 -0.97
CA VAL A 287 -9.55 -3.59 -1.56
C VAL A 287 -10.79 -2.81 -1.97
N HIS A 288 -11.35 -2.02 -1.05
CA HIS A 288 -12.60 -1.30 -1.28
C HIS A 288 -12.47 -0.22 -2.36
N ASP A 289 -11.40 0.59 -2.30
CA ASP A 289 -11.23 1.75 -3.14
C ASP A 289 -10.60 1.43 -4.50
N SER A 290 -9.82 0.35 -4.59
CA SER A 290 -9.12 -0.07 -5.81
C SER A 290 -9.50 -1.49 -6.26
N LEU A 291 -8.97 -2.53 -5.60
CA LEU A 291 -8.88 -3.87 -6.18
C LEU A 291 -10.24 -4.52 -6.47
N SER A 292 -11.25 -4.29 -5.63
CA SER A 292 -12.61 -4.81 -5.81
C SER A 292 -13.29 -4.33 -7.10
N LYS A 293 -12.80 -3.25 -7.70
CA LYS A 293 -13.32 -2.63 -8.92
C LYS A 293 -12.54 -3.06 -10.17
N LEU A 294 -11.46 -3.83 -10.02
CA LEU A 294 -10.66 -4.30 -11.14
C LEU A 294 -11.27 -5.52 -11.83
N ALA A 295 -10.89 -5.73 -13.09
CA ALA A 295 -11.30 -6.91 -13.81
C ALA A 295 -10.71 -8.17 -13.16
N LEU A 296 -11.51 -9.23 -13.04
CA LEU A 296 -11.05 -10.49 -12.46
C LEU A 296 -9.81 -11.06 -13.16
N SER A 297 -9.65 -10.82 -14.47
CA SER A 297 -8.45 -11.20 -15.22
C SER A 297 -7.18 -10.51 -14.73
N ASP A 298 -7.27 -9.24 -14.33
CA ASP A 298 -6.14 -8.48 -13.79
C ASP A 298 -5.82 -8.92 -12.36
N LEU A 299 -6.84 -9.16 -11.53
CA LEU A 299 -6.65 -9.70 -10.18
C LEU A 299 -6.01 -11.10 -10.21
N ARG A 300 -6.43 -11.94 -11.16
CA ARG A 300 -5.82 -13.25 -11.40
C ARG A 300 -4.39 -13.12 -11.91
N ALA A 301 -4.11 -12.18 -12.81
CA ALA A 301 -2.76 -11.90 -13.28
C ALA A 301 -1.84 -11.47 -12.13
N MET A 302 -2.28 -10.53 -11.28
CA MET A 302 -1.57 -10.14 -10.06
C MET A 302 -1.30 -11.37 -9.16
N ALA A 303 -2.30 -12.22 -8.94
CA ALA A 303 -2.14 -13.43 -8.15
C ALA A 303 -1.13 -14.42 -8.77
N VAL A 304 -1.15 -14.62 -10.09
CA VAL A 304 -0.16 -15.45 -10.82
C VAL A 304 1.25 -14.93 -10.61
N TYR A 305 1.46 -13.61 -10.68
CA TYR A 305 2.76 -13.00 -10.42
C TYR A 305 3.22 -13.20 -8.97
N LEU A 306 2.37 -12.85 -8.00
CA LEU A 306 2.70 -12.96 -6.57
C LEU A 306 2.99 -14.41 -6.16
N LYS A 307 2.24 -15.37 -6.69
CA LYS A 307 2.45 -16.82 -6.45
C LYS A 307 3.78 -17.34 -6.97
N ASP A 308 4.41 -16.65 -7.91
CA ASP A 308 5.69 -17.03 -8.48
C ASP A 308 6.89 -16.36 -7.80
N LEU A 309 6.66 -15.32 -6.99
CA LEU A 309 7.74 -14.67 -6.26
C LEU A 309 8.50 -15.69 -5.41
N PRO A 310 9.84 -15.74 -5.49
CA PRO A 310 10.63 -16.74 -4.78
C PRO A 310 10.39 -16.63 -3.27
N PRO A 311 10.26 -17.77 -2.56
CA PRO A 311 9.99 -17.74 -1.14
C PRO A 311 11.16 -17.07 -0.41
N LYS A 312 10.85 -16.06 0.39
CA LYS A 312 11.82 -15.39 1.26
C LYS A 312 11.26 -15.39 2.68
N THR A 313 12.06 -15.89 3.61
CA THR A 313 11.77 -15.83 5.05
C THR A 313 12.76 -14.89 5.70
N GLU A 314 12.26 -13.86 6.38
CA GLU A 314 13.10 -13.02 7.22
C GLU A 314 13.17 -13.68 8.61
N PRO A 315 14.37 -14.09 9.09
CA PRO A 315 14.53 -14.88 10.33
C PRO A 315 13.96 -14.24 11.60
N THR A 316 13.66 -12.93 11.54
CA THR A 316 13.22 -12.12 12.67
C THR A 316 11.72 -12.15 12.91
N HIS A 317 10.92 -12.61 11.94
CA HIS A 317 9.46 -12.62 12.03
C HIS A 317 8.90 -13.96 12.47
N ARG A 318 9.71 -14.94 12.92
CA ARG A 318 9.14 -16.13 13.57
C ARG A 318 9.64 -16.25 15.00
N PRO A 319 8.86 -15.78 15.98
CA PRO A 319 9.17 -15.99 17.38
C PRO A 319 9.14 -17.49 17.69
N LYS A 320 9.94 -17.90 18.66
CA LYS A 320 9.93 -19.27 19.18
C LYS A 320 8.54 -19.55 19.79
N VAL A 321 7.91 -20.63 19.33
CA VAL A 321 6.75 -21.34 19.91
C VAL A 321 6.85 -21.40 21.46
N PRO A 322 5.73 -21.33 22.22
CA PRO A 322 5.51 -20.29 23.23
C PRO A 322 5.99 -20.58 24.65
N GLU A 323 6.12 -19.48 25.40
CA GLU A 323 5.89 -19.46 26.83
C GLU A 323 4.38 -19.60 27.08
N VAL A 324 3.95 -20.69 27.71
CA VAL A 324 2.53 -20.91 28.06
C VAL A 324 2.09 -19.80 29.02
N LEU A 325 0.90 -19.22 28.77
CA LEU A 325 0.33 -18.23 29.69
C LEU A 325 0.26 -18.80 31.11
N THR A 326 0.61 -17.99 32.11
CA THR A 326 0.38 -18.37 33.50
C THR A 326 -1.12 -18.58 33.73
N GLN A 327 -1.47 -19.46 34.69
CA GLN A 327 -2.88 -19.72 35.02
C GLN A 327 -3.65 -18.43 35.32
N GLU A 328 -3.01 -17.50 36.04
CA GLU A 328 -3.60 -16.20 36.35
C GLU A 328 -3.84 -15.34 35.10
N ALA A 329 -2.86 -15.28 34.17
CA ALA A 329 -3.00 -14.54 32.92
C ALA A 329 -4.10 -15.14 32.02
N TYR A 330 -4.18 -16.48 31.97
CA TYR A 330 -5.23 -17.20 31.26
C TYR A 330 -6.62 -16.87 31.81
N GLU A 331 -6.82 -16.95 33.13
CA GLU A 331 -8.12 -16.68 33.76
C GLU A 331 -8.57 -15.22 33.58
N LYS A 332 -7.64 -14.27 33.72
CA LYS A 332 -7.91 -12.85 33.46
C LYS A 332 -8.28 -12.59 32.00
N GLY A 333 -7.52 -13.14 31.06
CA GLY A 333 -7.79 -13.00 29.63
C GLY A 333 -9.11 -13.62 29.22
N ARG A 334 -9.41 -14.82 29.71
CA ARG A 334 -10.71 -15.48 29.53
C ARG A 334 -11.87 -14.64 30.07
N SER A 335 -11.71 -14.06 31.26
CA SER A 335 -12.74 -13.21 31.86
C SER A 335 -13.03 -11.98 31.01
N ILE A 336 -11.99 -11.32 30.49
CA ILE A 336 -12.15 -10.18 29.58
C ILE A 336 -12.82 -10.63 28.27
N TYR A 337 -12.38 -11.76 27.70
CA TYR A 337 -12.94 -12.31 26.46
C TYR A 337 -14.43 -12.63 26.59
N VAL A 338 -14.83 -13.37 27.62
CA VAL A 338 -16.24 -13.74 27.83
C VAL A 338 -17.11 -12.50 28.05
N LYS A 339 -16.58 -11.46 28.70
CA LYS A 339 -17.33 -10.24 28.98
C LYS A 339 -17.53 -9.37 27.73
N ASN A 340 -16.56 -9.33 26.82
CA ASN A 340 -16.51 -8.30 25.77
C ASN A 340 -16.55 -8.87 24.34
N CYS A 341 -16.17 -10.13 24.12
CA CYS A 341 -15.86 -10.66 22.79
C CYS A 341 -16.74 -11.87 22.43
N SER A 342 -17.05 -12.76 23.39
CA SER A 342 -17.67 -14.05 23.10
C SER A 342 -19.10 -13.96 22.55
N ALA A 343 -19.80 -12.84 22.75
CA ALA A 343 -21.13 -12.63 22.16
C ALA A 343 -21.10 -12.69 20.62
N CYS A 344 -20.00 -12.24 20.01
CA CYS A 344 -19.82 -12.22 18.55
C CYS A 344 -18.88 -13.35 18.09
N HIS A 345 -17.70 -13.44 18.71
CA HIS A 345 -16.68 -14.42 18.33
C HIS A 345 -16.89 -15.82 18.90
N GLN A 346 -17.94 -16.01 19.72
CA GLN A 346 -18.32 -17.25 20.39
C GLN A 346 -17.30 -17.76 21.41
N ASP A 347 -17.68 -18.71 22.25
CA ASP A 347 -16.84 -19.15 23.40
C ASP A 347 -15.52 -19.83 22.99
N HIS A 348 -15.45 -20.39 21.78
CA HIS A 348 -14.28 -21.05 21.24
C HIS A 348 -13.66 -20.35 20.02
N GLY A 349 -13.96 -19.05 19.84
CA GLY A 349 -13.37 -18.25 18.79
C GLY A 349 -13.82 -18.64 17.37
N GLN A 350 -14.86 -19.45 17.21
CA GLN A 350 -15.33 -19.91 15.90
C GLN A 350 -16.00 -18.80 15.06
N GLY A 351 -16.35 -17.67 15.67
CA GLY A 351 -17.06 -16.60 14.97
C GLY A 351 -18.47 -17.00 14.52
N LEU A 352 -19.04 -16.21 13.61
CA LEU A 352 -20.34 -16.46 12.98
C LEU A 352 -20.28 -15.97 11.54
N LYS A 353 -20.14 -16.88 10.58
CA LYS A 353 -20.04 -16.52 9.16
C LYS A 353 -21.36 -15.92 8.63
N PRO A 354 -21.31 -14.94 7.70
CA PRO A 354 -20.14 -14.18 7.24
C PRO A 354 -19.80 -12.95 8.13
N TYR A 355 -20.48 -12.77 9.26
CA TYR A 355 -20.51 -11.51 10.02
C TYR A 355 -19.35 -11.31 11.00
N PHE A 356 -18.94 -12.36 11.71
CA PHE A 356 -17.87 -12.30 12.69
C PHE A 356 -16.80 -13.32 12.33
N PRO A 357 -15.57 -12.87 12.04
CA PRO A 357 -14.50 -13.78 11.66
C PRO A 357 -14.16 -14.74 12.80
N ALA A 358 -13.75 -15.95 12.42
CA ALA A 358 -13.16 -16.89 13.35
C ALA A 358 -11.83 -16.32 13.86
N LEU A 359 -11.64 -16.31 15.18
CA LEU A 359 -10.36 -16.03 15.82
C LEU A 359 -9.52 -17.30 15.97
N ARG A 360 -10.19 -18.45 16.01
CA ARG A 360 -9.59 -19.78 16.01
C ARG A 360 -8.84 -20.03 14.70
N ASP A 361 -7.63 -20.56 14.80
CA ASP A 361 -6.77 -20.94 13.67
C ASP A 361 -6.55 -19.79 12.65
N ASN A 362 -6.81 -18.54 13.04
CA ASN A 362 -6.82 -17.41 12.13
C ASN A 362 -5.38 -16.97 11.80
N PRO A 363 -4.99 -16.86 10.51
CA PRO A 363 -3.65 -16.43 10.13
C PRO A 363 -3.22 -15.11 10.75
N VAL A 364 -4.09 -14.10 10.79
CA VAL A 364 -3.81 -12.77 11.37
C VAL A 364 -3.56 -12.86 12.88
N VAL A 365 -4.34 -13.71 13.57
CA VAL A 365 -4.10 -13.95 15.01
C VAL A 365 -2.77 -14.67 15.23
N ASN A 366 -2.37 -15.52 14.29
CA ASN A 366 -1.14 -16.30 14.34
C ASN A 366 0.10 -15.61 13.77
N GLU A 367 -0.06 -14.40 13.24
CA GLU A 367 1.07 -13.58 12.81
C GLU A 367 2.02 -13.33 13.98
N ALA A 368 3.30 -13.28 13.65
CA ALA A 368 4.33 -13.09 14.64
C ALA A 368 4.28 -11.73 15.34
N LEU A 369 3.95 -10.68 14.59
CA LEU A 369 3.75 -9.36 15.13
C LEU A 369 2.30 -9.23 15.60
N PRO A 370 2.03 -8.77 16.82
CA PRO A 370 0.67 -8.68 17.35
C PRO A 370 -0.08 -7.42 16.87
N ASN A 371 0.51 -6.66 15.94
CA ASN A 371 0.06 -5.36 15.49
C ASN A 371 -1.42 -5.35 15.07
N ASP A 372 -1.81 -6.28 14.21
CA ASP A 372 -3.15 -6.29 13.62
C ASP A 372 -4.21 -6.68 14.65
N VAL A 373 -3.91 -7.64 15.54
CA VAL A 373 -4.78 -7.99 16.66
C VAL A 373 -4.95 -6.80 17.62
N ILE A 374 -3.85 -6.09 17.92
CA ILE A 374 -3.87 -4.93 18.82
C ILE A 374 -4.66 -3.78 18.18
N LYS A 375 -4.37 -3.40 16.92
CA LYS A 375 -5.04 -2.30 16.23
C LYS A 375 -6.52 -2.60 16.02
N THR A 376 -6.87 -3.83 15.66
CA THR A 376 -8.27 -4.27 15.56
C THR A 376 -9.01 -4.12 16.90
N LEU A 377 -8.40 -4.48 18.04
CA LEU A 377 -9.00 -4.24 19.36
C LEU A 377 -9.11 -2.76 19.72
N LEU A 378 -8.10 -1.95 19.39
CA LEU A 378 -8.06 -0.53 19.71
C LEU A 378 -9.04 0.29 18.88
N LEU A 379 -9.10 0.03 17.57
CA LEU A 379 -9.84 0.83 16.60
C LEU A 379 -11.23 0.27 16.33
N GLY A 380 -11.42 -1.05 16.47
CA GLY A 380 -12.62 -1.72 16.00
C GLY A 380 -12.73 -1.67 14.47
N ALA A 381 -13.91 -2.03 13.96
CA ALA A 381 -14.31 -1.77 12.59
C ALA A 381 -15.23 -0.54 12.54
N PRO A 382 -15.25 0.22 11.43
CA PRO A 382 -16.11 1.39 11.29
C PRO A 382 -17.59 1.06 11.58
N SER A 383 -18.27 1.94 12.33
CA SER A 383 -19.66 1.75 12.71
C SER A 383 -20.66 1.99 11.57
N ASP A 384 -20.24 2.72 10.53
CA ASP A 384 -21.01 2.90 9.30
C ASP A 384 -20.61 1.81 8.29
N PRO A 385 -21.53 0.92 7.86
CA PRO A 385 -21.24 -0.10 6.85
C PRO A 385 -20.76 0.45 5.50
N SER A 386 -21.00 1.74 5.21
CA SER A 386 -20.48 2.42 4.01
C SER A 386 -19.04 2.93 4.16
N GLU A 387 -18.56 3.05 5.40
CA GLU A 387 -17.14 3.28 5.74
C GLU A 387 -16.43 1.98 6.10
N ALA A 388 -17.17 0.93 6.41
CA ALA A 388 -16.62 -0.40 6.59
C ALA A 388 -16.15 -0.93 5.24
N PHE A 389 -14.83 -0.94 5.04
CA PHE A 389 -14.16 -1.49 3.87
C PHE A 389 -14.39 -3.02 3.69
N SER A 390 -15.19 -3.63 4.56
CA SER A 390 -15.82 -4.94 4.42
C SER A 390 -17.31 -4.85 4.79
N PRO A 391 -18.24 -5.42 4.00
CA PRO A 391 -19.68 -5.27 4.21
C PRO A 391 -20.23 -5.91 5.50
N HIS A 392 -19.40 -6.57 6.30
CA HIS A 392 -19.88 -7.48 7.36
C HIS A 392 -19.30 -7.27 8.76
N VAL A 393 -18.30 -6.41 8.97
CA VAL A 393 -17.62 -6.34 10.28
C VAL A 393 -18.10 -5.14 11.09
N VAL A 394 -18.99 -5.39 12.05
CA VAL A 394 -19.25 -4.46 13.16
C VAL A 394 -18.49 -4.98 14.37
N MET A 395 -17.28 -4.47 14.59
CA MET A 395 -16.49 -4.74 15.79
C MET A 395 -16.31 -3.44 16.56
N PRO A 396 -16.77 -3.33 17.83
CA PRO A 396 -16.62 -2.10 18.59
C PRO A 396 -15.14 -1.82 18.89
N SER A 397 -14.79 -0.53 18.93
CA SER A 397 -13.51 -0.09 19.49
C SER A 397 -13.47 -0.37 21.00
N PHE A 398 -12.41 -1.01 21.46
CA PHE A 398 -12.12 -1.17 22.89
C PHE A 398 -11.07 -0.18 23.40
N GLY A 399 -10.57 0.72 22.54
CA GLY A 399 -9.57 1.71 22.91
C GLY A 399 -10.00 2.57 24.11
N SER A 400 -11.21 3.11 24.11
CA SER A 400 -11.68 3.92 25.24
C SER A 400 -12.19 3.10 26.44
N VAL A 401 -12.35 1.78 26.29
CA VAL A 401 -13.03 0.90 27.25
C VAL A 401 -12.06 0.06 28.08
N LEU A 402 -10.99 -0.44 27.46
CA LEU A 402 -10.00 -1.32 28.08
C LEU A 402 -8.66 -0.60 28.21
N THR A 403 -8.03 -0.78 29.38
CA THR A 403 -6.64 -0.35 29.62
C THR A 403 -5.65 -1.11 28.75
N ASP A 404 -4.44 -0.58 28.57
CA ASP A 404 -3.36 -1.24 27.83
C ASP A 404 -3.08 -2.65 28.33
N ALA A 405 -3.03 -2.82 29.66
CA ALA A 405 -2.84 -4.11 30.30
C ALA A 405 -3.99 -5.09 30.01
N GLN A 406 -5.24 -4.61 29.97
CA GLN A 406 -6.40 -5.45 29.65
C GLN A 406 -6.41 -5.89 28.20
N ILE A 407 -6.09 -4.99 27.25
CA ILE A 407 -5.96 -5.32 25.83
C ILE A 407 -4.84 -6.34 25.63
N ALA A 408 -3.66 -6.11 26.22
CA ALA A 408 -2.55 -7.05 26.15
C ALA A 408 -2.94 -8.44 26.70
N THR A 409 -3.69 -8.47 27.80
CA THR A 409 -4.14 -9.71 28.44
C THR A 409 -5.13 -10.48 27.55
N VAL A 410 -6.16 -9.81 26.99
CA VAL A 410 -7.15 -10.49 26.14
C VAL A 410 -6.57 -10.89 24.79
N ALA A 411 -5.70 -10.07 24.19
CA ALA A 411 -5.01 -10.40 22.95
C ALA A 411 -4.11 -11.63 23.13
N SER A 412 -3.36 -11.69 24.24
CA SER A 412 -2.55 -12.87 24.59
C SER A 412 -3.40 -14.12 24.76
N TYR A 413 -4.56 -14.00 25.41
CA TYR A 413 -5.50 -15.11 25.54
C TYR A 413 -6.00 -15.60 24.17
N ILE A 414 -6.43 -14.70 23.28
CA ILE A 414 -6.89 -15.06 21.93
C ILE A 414 -5.77 -15.77 21.15
N ARG A 415 -4.53 -15.27 21.23
CA ARG A 415 -3.36 -15.79 20.50
C ARG A 415 -2.82 -17.12 21.01
N ALA A 416 -3.25 -17.57 22.19
CA ALA A 416 -2.80 -18.81 22.83
C ALA A 416 -3.88 -19.90 22.92
N ASN A 417 -5.07 -19.67 22.32
CA ASN A 417 -6.20 -20.57 22.42
C ASN A 417 -6.71 -21.01 21.05
N TRP A 418 -7.44 -22.14 21.04
CA TRP A 418 -8.17 -22.63 19.87
C TRP A 418 -7.26 -22.86 18.66
N GLY A 419 -6.14 -23.56 18.86
CA GLY A 419 -5.18 -23.85 17.79
C GLY A 419 -4.26 -22.68 17.41
N ASN A 420 -4.50 -21.49 17.97
CA ASN A 420 -3.55 -20.39 17.87
C ASN A 420 -2.30 -20.64 18.72
N ASP A 421 -1.15 -20.32 18.14
CA ASP A 421 0.18 -20.61 18.71
C ASP A 421 1.13 -19.42 18.48
N ALA A 422 0.68 -18.23 18.85
CA ALA A 422 1.43 -16.99 18.67
C ALA A 422 1.87 -16.38 20.01
N PRO A 423 2.95 -15.57 20.02
CA PRO A 423 3.45 -14.99 21.26
C PRO A 423 2.43 -14.12 22.00
N PRO A 424 2.56 -14.05 23.33
CA PRO A 424 1.75 -13.13 24.13
C PRO A 424 2.05 -11.68 23.75
N VAL A 425 1.05 -10.83 23.96
CA VAL A 425 1.11 -9.38 23.78
C VAL A 425 1.49 -8.71 25.08
N THR A 426 2.36 -7.72 25.01
CA THR A 426 2.78 -6.90 26.15
C THR A 426 2.01 -5.58 26.21
N GLU A 427 1.86 -5.04 27.43
CA GLU A 427 1.27 -3.71 27.64
C GLU A 427 2.03 -2.61 26.89
N LYS A 428 3.35 -2.76 26.76
CA LYS A 428 4.21 -1.80 26.05
C LYS A 428 3.86 -1.73 24.56
N GLU A 429 3.58 -2.88 23.92
CA GLU A 429 3.18 -2.93 22.51
C GLU A 429 1.83 -2.25 22.31
N VAL A 430 0.86 -2.51 23.19
CA VAL A 430 -0.45 -1.83 23.12
C VAL A 430 -0.30 -0.33 23.28
N LYS A 431 0.48 0.12 24.27
CA LYS A 431 0.73 1.55 24.50
C LYS A 431 1.41 2.24 23.32
N ALA A 432 2.22 1.51 22.55
CA ALA A 432 2.87 2.05 21.36
C ALA A 432 1.87 2.27 20.21
N LEU A 433 0.90 1.35 20.04
CA LEU A 433 -0.08 1.34 18.94
C LEU A 433 -1.37 2.12 19.22
N ARG A 434 -1.61 2.52 20.48
CA ARG A 434 -2.77 3.34 20.87
C ARG A 434 -2.67 4.81 20.45
N LYS A 435 -1.45 5.28 20.17
CA LYS A 435 -1.15 6.71 20.06
C LYS A 435 -1.82 7.38 18.87
#